data_AF-A0AA42J9B7-F1
#
_entry.id   AF-A0AA42J9B7-F1
#
_cell.length_a   1.000
_cell.length_b   1.000
_cell.length_c   1.000
_cell.angle_alpha   90.00
_cell.angle_beta   90.00
_cell.angle_gamma   90.00
#
_symmetry.space_group_name_H-M   'P 1'
#
loop_
_entity.id
_entity.type
_entity.pdbx_description
1 polymer ?
#
loop_
_entity_poly.entity_id
_entity_poly.type
_entity_poly.pdbx_seq_one_letter_code
_entity_poly.pdbx_strand_id
1 'polypeptide(L)'
;MSITSFELEVSYGQIAVICRGLTQPFNDWTERHVAQGFAWRPGSVSFRTLEEFGAHTIEVLVPNRADPIDGTVARAIEVPFEIPENGAVDIASIADAASLRLPAGPCLLRCEMTAKDDNTKPHVRFVFARMNAGRFGVVRADDGISAGDRYLTAAEPAGS
;
A
#
# COMPACT_ATOMS: atom_id res chain seq x y z
N MET A 1 9.05 -13.86 -11.51
CA MET A 1 7.97 -13.12 -10.84
C MET A 1 7.55 -13.96 -9.66
N SER A 2 7.72 -13.44 -8.44
CA SER A 2 7.24 -14.14 -7.24
C SER A 2 5.85 -13.61 -6.90
N ILE A 3 4.94 -14.53 -6.59
CA ILE A 3 3.57 -14.24 -6.17
C ILE A 3 3.40 -14.82 -4.78
N THR A 4 2.85 -14.04 -3.85
CA THR A 4 2.45 -14.50 -2.52
C THR A 4 1.06 -13.98 -2.24
N SER A 5 0.18 -14.84 -1.74
CA SER A 5 -1.19 -14.47 -1.39
C SER A 5 -1.54 -14.97 0.00
N PHE A 6 -2.28 -14.15 0.73
CA PHE A 6 -2.78 -14.45 2.07
C PHE A 6 -4.01 -13.58 2.37
N GLU A 7 -4.72 -13.92 3.45
CA GLU A 7 -5.80 -13.08 3.98
C GLU A 7 -5.26 -12.16 5.07
N LEU A 8 -5.81 -10.96 5.15
CA LEU A 8 -5.51 -9.98 6.19
C LEU A 8 -6.81 -9.37 6.70
N GLU A 9 -6.99 -9.33 8.02
CA GLU A 9 -8.14 -8.66 8.63
C GLU A 9 -7.92 -7.13 8.65
N VAL A 10 -8.67 -6.41 7.82
CA VAL A 10 -8.61 -4.95 7.77
C VAL A 10 -9.45 -4.35 8.88
N SER A 11 -8.90 -3.31 9.49
CA SER A 11 -9.54 -2.50 10.52
C SER A 11 -9.11 -1.05 10.36
N TYR A 12 -9.98 -0.12 10.75
CA TYR A 12 -9.76 1.33 10.62
C TYR A 12 -9.45 1.80 9.18
N GLY A 13 -9.95 1.07 8.18
CA GLY A 13 -9.87 1.45 6.77
C GLY A 13 -8.45 1.65 6.23
N GLN A 14 -7.46 0.93 6.76
CA GLN A 14 -6.08 1.06 6.31
C GLN A 14 -5.34 -0.28 6.22
N ILE A 15 -4.44 -0.35 5.23
CA ILE A 15 -3.39 -1.37 5.13
C ILE A 15 -2.07 -0.64 4.89
N ALA A 16 -1.04 -1.05 5.61
CA ALA A 16 0.28 -0.47 5.56
C ALA A 16 1.33 -1.46 5.08
N VAL A 17 2.37 -0.93 4.43
CA VAL A 17 3.62 -1.64 4.12
C VAL A 17 4.72 -1.01 4.95
N ILE A 18 5.35 -1.80 5.82
CA ILE A 18 6.21 -1.35 6.91
C ILE A 18 7.54 -2.11 6.87
N CYS A 19 8.66 -1.39 6.90
CA CYS A 19 9.97 -1.98 7.15
C CYS A 19 10.04 -2.49 8.60
N ARG A 20 10.40 -3.75 8.79
CA ARG A 20 10.38 -4.35 10.14
C ARG A 20 11.42 -3.69 11.04
N GLY A 21 11.02 -3.37 12.27
CA GLY A 21 11.86 -2.74 13.28
C GLY A 21 11.65 -1.23 13.45
N LEU A 22 10.72 -0.63 12.71
CA LEU A 22 10.34 0.77 12.94
C LEU A 22 9.64 0.95 14.30
N THR A 23 10.07 1.96 15.04
CA THR A 23 9.33 2.50 16.19
C THR A 23 8.10 3.25 15.68
N GLN A 24 6.92 2.97 16.24
CA GLN A 24 5.62 3.51 15.81
C GLN A 24 5.35 3.28 14.31
N PRO A 25 5.07 2.04 13.89
CA PRO A 25 5.11 1.65 12.47
C PRO A 25 4.04 2.33 11.61
N PHE A 26 2.91 2.74 12.19
CA PHE A 26 1.82 3.41 11.48
C PHE A 26 2.05 4.92 11.39
N ASN A 27 1.47 5.53 10.36
CA ASN A 27 1.57 6.96 10.09
C ASN A 27 0.35 7.70 10.65
N ASP A 28 0.55 8.95 11.05
CA ASP A 28 -0.52 9.87 11.39
C ASP A 28 -1.23 10.39 10.13
N TRP A 29 -2.56 10.46 10.20
CA TRP A 29 -3.41 10.80 9.07
C TRP A 29 -3.97 12.20 9.24
N THR A 30 -3.53 13.12 8.38
CA THR A 30 -4.17 14.42 8.21
C THR A 30 -5.32 14.30 7.20
N GLU A 31 -6.21 15.31 7.15
CA GLU A 31 -7.26 15.38 6.13
C GLU A 31 -6.70 15.28 4.71
N ARG A 32 -5.49 15.82 4.49
CA ARG A 32 -4.81 15.73 3.19
C ARG A 32 -4.35 14.32 2.87
N HIS A 33 -3.84 13.57 3.86
CA HIS A 33 -3.53 12.15 3.70
C HIS A 33 -4.80 11.36 3.36
N VAL A 34 -5.89 11.64 4.07
CA VAL A 34 -7.19 11.00 3.81
C VAL A 34 -7.64 11.29 2.37
N ALA A 35 -7.58 12.54 1.92
CA ALA A 35 -8.00 12.94 0.57
C ALA A 35 -7.14 12.31 -0.55
N GLN A 36 -5.82 12.20 -0.37
CA GLN A 36 -4.94 11.56 -1.38
C GLN A 36 -4.96 10.02 -1.31
N GLY A 37 -5.54 9.44 -0.25
CA GLY A 37 -5.68 8.00 -0.08
C GLY A 37 -4.45 7.28 0.48
N PHE A 38 -3.39 8.01 0.85
CA PHE A 38 -2.19 7.43 1.44
C PHE A 38 -1.47 8.40 2.40
N ALA A 39 -0.81 7.84 3.40
CA ALA A 39 0.15 8.53 4.27
C ALA A 39 1.50 7.84 4.14
N TRP A 40 2.56 8.57 3.81
CA TRP A 40 3.88 8.00 3.51
C TRP A 40 4.99 8.68 4.29
N ARG A 41 5.93 7.89 4.78
CA ARG A 41 7.24 8.33 5.28
C ARG A 41 8.30 7.24 4.99
N PRO A 42 9.60 7.52 5.16
CA PRO A 42 10.63 6.50 4.98
C PRO A 42 10.34 5.23 5.80
N GLY A 43 10.29 4.10 5.10
CA GLY A 43 10.04 2.78 5.66
C GLY A 43 8.60 2.47 6.07
N SER A 44 7.64 3.39 5.93
CA SER A 44 6.24 3.10 6.22
C SER A 44 5.29 3.87 5.30
N VAL A 45 4.37 3.15 4.68
CA VAL A 45 3.25 3.73 3.94
C VAL A 45 1.96 3.05 4.34
N SER A 46 0.94 3.84 4.66
CA SER A 46 -0.43 3.38 4.86
C SER A 46 -1.29 3.81 3.68
N PHE A 47 -2.12 2.91 3.18
CA PHE A 47 -3.10 3.17 2.12
C PHE A 47 -4.50 3.05 2.71
N ARG A 48 -5.38 3.99 2.35
CA ARG A 48 -6.78 3.92 2.72
C ARG A 48 -7.46 2.86 1.87
N THR A 49 -8.18 1.93 2.47
CA THR A 49 -8.88 0.85 1.77
C THR A 49 -10.20 1.34 1.14
N LEU A 50 -10.80 0.50 0.29
CA LEU A 50 -12.15 0.73 -0.23
C LEU A 50 -13.20 0.34 0.83
N GLU A 51 -13.00 -0.79 1.49
CA GLU A 51 -13.82 -1.26 2.60
C GLU A 51 -13.11 -1.00 3.94
N GLU A 52 -13.82 -0.47 4.92
CA GLU A 52 -13.22 -0.04 6.19
C GLU A 52 -12.80 -1.20 7.12
N PHE A 53 -13.43 -2.37 6.95
CA PHE A 53 -13.27 -3.51 7.85
C PHE A 53 -13.46 -4.86 7.14
N GLY A 54 -12.92 -5.92 7.76
CA GLY A 54 -13.14 -7.30 7.38
C GLY A 54 -11.99 -7.94 6.61
N ALA A 55 -12.14 -9.22 6.30
CA ALA A 55 -11.12 -10.02 5.61
C ALA A 55 -10.90 -9.54 4.17
N HIS A 56 -9.66 -9.14 3.87
CA HIS A 56 -9.20 -8.80 2.53
C HIS A 56 -8.28 -9.89 2.00
N THR A 57 -8.38 -10.17 0.69
CA THR A 57 -7.37 -10.98 0.01
C THR A 57 -6.22 -10.08 -0.40
N ILE A 58 -5.02 -10.39 0.08
CA ILE A 58 -3.79 -9.67 -0.24
C ILE A 58 -2.98 -10.48 -1.25
N GLU A 59 -2.57 -9.83 -2.33
CA GLU A 59 -1.64 -10.38 -3.31
C GLU A 59 -0.37 -9.52 -3.37
N VAL A 60 0.79 -10.15 -3.39
CA VAL A 60 2.09 -9.47 -3.46
C VAL A 60 2.86 -9.95 -4.68
N LEU A 61 3.21 -9.00 -5.55
CA LEU A 61 3.97 -9.21 -6.77
C LEU A 61 5.30 -8.48 -6.73
N VAL A 62 6.37 -9.16 -7.15
CA VAL A 62 7.71 -8.56 -7.26
C VAL A 62 8.24 -8.68 -8.70
N PRO A 63 7.72 -7.89 -9.65
CA PRO A 63 8.21 -7.88 -11.02
C PRO A 63 9.43 -6.97 -11.18
N ASN A 64 10.09 -7.06 -12.34
CA ASN A 64 11.11 -6.07 -12.70
C ASN A 64 10.48 -4.72 -13.03
N ARG A 65 9.33 -4.72 -13.71
CA ARG A 65 8.56 -3.51 -14.03
C ARG A 65 7.10 -3.69 -13.67
N ALA A 66 6.42 -2.62 -13.28
CA ALA A 66 4.97 -2.64 -13.07
C ALA A 66 4.26 -2.72 -14.42
N ASP A 67 3.34 -3.68 -14.54
CA ASP A 67 2.48 -3.84 -15.70
C ASP A 67 1.41 -2.72 -15.76
N PRO A 68 0.75 -2.53 -16.92
CA PRO A 68 -0.42 -1.66 -17.00
C PRO A 68 -1.52 -2.07 -16.01
N ILE A 69 -2.24 -1.08 -15.48
CA ILE A 69 -3.33 -1.33 -14.52
C ILE A 69 -4.52 -1.94 -15.27
N ASP A 70 -4.97 -3.11 -14.80
CA ASP A 70 -6.14 -3.81 -15.32
C ASP A 70 -7.44 -2.96 -15.18
N GLY A 71 -8.41 -3.16 -16.07
CA GLY A 71 -9.67 -2.39 -16.08
C GLY A 71 -10.55 -2.58 -14.84
N THR A 72 -10.37 -3.66 -14.08
CA THR A 72 -11.12 -3.97 -12.85
C THR A 72 -10.65 -3.19 -11.62
N VAL A 73 -9.44 -2.65 -11.64
CA VAL A 73 -8.87 -1.88 -10.52
C VAL A 73 -9.63 -0.57 -10.38
N ALA A 74 -10.20 -0.33 -9.20
CA ALA A 74 -10.93 0.91 -8.89
C ALA A 74 -9.99 2.01 -8.37
N ARG A 75 -8.99 1.63 -7.56
CA ARG A 75 -7.99 2.56 -7.00
C ARG A 75 -6.59 2.02 -7.23
N ALA A 76 -5.69 2.88 -7.68
CA ALA A 76 -4.27 2.55 -7.82
C ALA A 76 -3.39 3.71 -7.40
N ILE A 77 -2.54 3.48 -6.39
CA ILE A 77 -1.64 4.48 -5.82
C ILE A 77 -0.21 3.98 -5.91
N GLU A 78 0.70 4.85 -6.31
CA GLU A 78 2.12 4.61 -6.42
C GLU A 78 2.90 5.52 -5.48
N VAL A 79 3.90 4.93 -4.80
CA VAL A 79 4.84 5.63 -3.94
C VAL A 79 6.26 5.07 -4.15
N PRO A 80 7.32 5.88 -3.97
CA PRO A 80 8.65 5.33 -3.78
C PRO A 80 8.70 4.49 -2.50
N PHE A 81 9.39 3.36 -2.51
CA PHE A 81 9.62 2.56 -1.31
C PHE A 81 10.99 1.91 -1.35
N GLU A 82 11.64 1.81 -0.20
CA GLU A 82 12.96 1.21 -0.07
C GLU A 82 12.87 -0.02 0.84
N ILE A 83 13.09 -1.19 0.25
CA ILE A 83 13.09 -2.45 1.00
C ILE A 83 14.45 -2.53 1.72
N PRO A 84 14.46 -2.78 3.05
CA PRO A 84 15.69 -2.78 3.84
C PRO A 84 16.63 -3.91 3.40
N GLU A 85 17.92 -3.80 3.72
CA GLU A 85 18.94 -4.80 3.34
C GLU A 85 18.60 -6.23 3.77
N ASN A 86 17.94 -6.39 4.93
CA ASN A 86 17.50 -7.69 5.44
C ASN A 86 16.23 -8.23 4.76
N GLY A 87 15.63 -7.45 3.85
CA GLY A 87 14.42 -7.76 3.10
C GLY A 87 13.13 -7.80 3.92
N ALA A 88 13.18 -7.52 5.22
CA ALA A 88 12.07 -7.76 6.13
C ALA A 88 11.03 -6.63 6.07
N VAL A 89 9.84 -6.98 5.60
CA VAL A 89 8.69 -6.07 5.45
C VAL A 89 7.47 -6.74 6.05
N ASP A 90 6.59 -5.96 6.66
CA ASP A 90 5.28 -6.37 7.13
C ASP A 90 4.20 -5.67 6.30
N ILE A 91 3.18 -6.42 5.90
CA ILE A 91 1.93 -5.87 5.38
C ILE A 91 0.91 -5.98 6.51
N ALA A 92 0.45 -4.84 7.01
CA ALA A 92 -0.29 -4.79 8.27
C ALA A 92 -1.51 -3.88 8.22
N SER A 93 -2.56 -4.29 8.89
CA SER A 93 -3.67 -3.49 9.38
C SER A 93 -3.45 -3.26 10.89
N ILE A 94 -4.29 -2.46 11.55
CA ILE A 94 -4.13 -2.18 12.98
C ILE A 94 -4.21 -3.46 13.84
N ALA A 95 -5.08 -4.39 13.48
CA ALA A 95 -5.33 -5.62 14.25
C ALA A 95 -4.63 -6.88 13.72
N ASP A 96 -3.99 -6.83 12.54
CA ASP A 96 -3.45 -8.01 11.87
C ASP A 96 -2.25 -7.67 10.98
N ALA A 97 -1.33 -8.60 10.81
CA ALA A 97 -0.13 -8.41 10.00
C ALA A 97 0.41 -9.72 9.42
N ALA A 98 0.93 -9.61 8.20
CA ALA A 98 1.67 -10.67 7.53
C ALA A 98 3.11 -10.26 7.24
N SER A 99 4.04 -11.12 7.62
CA SER A 99 5.47 -10.91 7.48
C SER A 99 6.01 -11.50 6.19
N LEU A 100 6.79 -10.71 5.44
CA LEU A 100 7.39 -11.10 4.17
C LEU A 100 8.90 -10.85 4.16
N ARG A 101 9.58 -11.54 3.24
CA ARG A 101 10.95 -11.21 2.84
C ARG A 101 10.98 -10.88 1.35
N LEU A 102 11.38 -9.66 1.01
CA LEU A 102 11.44 -9.15 -0.35
C LEU A 102 12.88 -8.80 -0.73
N PRO A 103 13.22 -8.77 -2.03
CA PRO A 103 14.54 -8.32 -2.47
C PRO A 103 14.81 -6.87 -2.05
N ALA A 104 15.94 -6.65 -1.39
CA ALA A 104 16.33 -5.33 -0.90
C ALA A 104 16.54 -4.30 -2.03
N GLY A 105 16.44 -3.03 -1.65
CA GLY A 105 16.73 -1.88 -2.52
C GLY A 105 15.49 -1.05 -2.86
N PRO A 106 15.69 0.02 -3.66
CA PRO A 106 14.63 0.92 -4.06
C PRO A 106 13.67 0.23 -5.04
N CYS A 107 12.39 0.56 -4.91
CA CYS A 107 11.35 0.13 -5.83
C CYS A 107 10.25 1.18 -5.93
N LEU A 108 9.44 1.03 -6.98
CA LEU A 108 8.11 1.61 -7.03
C LEU A 108 7.16 0.64 -6.34
N LEU A 109 6.51 1.07 -5.26
CA LEU A 109 5.43 0.33 -4.63
C LEU A 109 4.10 0.86 -5.19
N ARG A 110 3.33 -0.02 -5.83
CA ARG A 110 1.96 0.25 -6.23
C ARG A 110 0.99 -0.55 -5.37
N CYS A 111 0.00 0.11 -4.80
CA CYS A 111 -1.16 -0.51 -4.20
C CYS A 111 -2.34 -0.43 -5.19
N GLU A 112 -2.88 -1.57 -5.59
CA GLU A 112 -4.06 -1.68 -6.44
C GLU A 112 -5.21 -2.28 -5.63
N MET A 113 -6.38 -1.66 -5.69
CA MET A 113 -7.59 -2.14 -5.02
C MET A 113 -8.67 -2.36 -6.05
N THR A 114 -9.25 -3.55 -6.05
CA THR A 114 -10.37 -3.90 -6.92
C THR A 114 -11.65 -3.66 -6.14
N ALA A 115 -12.63 -3.00 -6.75
CA ALA A 115 -13.95 -2.86 -6.14
C ALA A 115 -14.56 -4.25 -5.97
N LYS A 116 -15.21 -4.47 -4.84
CA LYS A 116 -15.92 -5.71 -4.55
C LYS A 116 -17.09 -5.87 -5.54
N ASP A 117 -17.26 -7.07 -6.09
CA ASP A 117 -18.56 -7.51 -6.61
C ASP A 117 -19.34 -8.21 -5.48
N ASP A 118 -20.67 -8.36 -5.61
CA ASP A 118 -21.56 -8.79 -4.52
C ASP A 118 -21.14 -10.12 -3.83
N ASN A 119 -20.21 -10.90 -4.40
CA ASN A 119 -19.83 -12.21 -3.89
C ASN A 119 -18.31 -12.44 -3.70
N THR A 120 -17.47 -11.41 -3.83
CA THR A 120 -16.01 -11.53 -3.65
C THR A 120 -15.51 -10.81 -2.39
N LYS A 121 -14.42 -11.33 -1.80
CA LYS A 121 -13.69 -10.59 -0.76
C LYS A 121 -13.01 -9.39 -1.40
N PRO A 122 -12.92 -8.24 -0.72
CA PRO A 122 -12.11 -7.12 -1.18
C PRO A 122 -10.68 -7.58 -1.49
N HIS A 123 -10.14 -7.14 -2.63
CA HIS A 123 -8.83 -7.58 -3.10
C HIS A 123 -7.86 -6.40 -3.18
N VAL A 124 -6.70 -6.56 -2.54
CA VAL A 124 -5.62 -5.58 -2.54
C VAL A 124 -4.35 -6.24 -3.04
N ARG A 125 -3.77 -5.66 -4.09
CA ARG A 125 -2.51 -6.12 -4.67
C ARG A 125 -1.42 -5.08 -4.40
N PHE A 126 -0.30 -5.55 -3.87
CA PHE A 126 0.93 -4.78 -3.77
C PHE A 126 1.92 -5.21 -4.84
N VAL A 127 2.36 -4.27 -5.69
CA VAL A 127 3.36 -4.50 -6.72
C VAL A 127 4.65 -3.75 -6.34
N PHE A 128 5.72 -4.50 -6.08
CA PHE A 128 7.05 -3.98 -5.78
C PHE A 128 7.92 -4.05 -7.05
N ALA A 129 7.85 -3.01 -7.89
CA ALA A 129 8.53 -2.98 -9.18
C ALA A 129 9.95 -2.38 -9.07
N ARG A 130 10.97 -3.19 -9.34
CA ARG A 130 12.37 -2.87 -9.01
C ARG A 130 13.11 -1.96 -10.01
N MET A 131 12.66 -1.89 -11.27
CA MET A 131 13.31 -1.09 -12.32
C MET A 131 12.51 0.17 -12.69
N ASN A 132 11.36 0.40 -12.06
CA ASN A 132 10.63 1.66 -12.22
C ASN A 132 11.22 2.70 -11.27
N ALA A 133 11.34 3.95 -11.75
CA ALA A 133 11.62 5.07 -10.87
C ALA A 133 10.49 5.22 -9.85
N GLY A 134 10.86 5.34 -8.57
CA GLY A 134 9.93 5.67 -7.51
C GLY A 134 9.28 7.03 -7.79
N ARG A 135 7.96 7.11 -7.64
CA ARG A 135 7.18 8.32 -7.83
C ARG A 135 5.94 8.29 -6.93
N PHE A 136 5.46 9.46 -6.58
CA PHE A 136 4.17 9.62 -5.93
C PHE A 136 3.09 9.86 -6.98
N GLY A 137 2.01 9.10 -6.96
CA GLY A 137 0.92 9.29 -7.90
C GLY A 137 -0.32 8.48 -7.58
N VAL A 138 -1.48 9.11 -7.69
CA VAL A 138 -2.76 8.41 -7.80
C VAL A 138 -2.97 8.13 -9.29
N VAL A 139 -2.64 6.90 -9.71
CA VAL A 139 -2.73 6.48 -11.12
C VAL A 139 -4.17 6.18 -11.51
N ARG A 140 -4.99 5.77 -10.53
CA ARG A 140 -6.44 5.66 -10.66
C ARG A 140 -7.12 6.02 -9.35
N ALA A 141 -8.12 6.89 -9.43
CA ALA A 141 -8.94 7.31 -8.32
C ALA A 141 -10.37 6.78 -8.50
N ASP A 142 -10.93 6.22 -7.44
CA ASP A 142 -12.37 6.12 -7.22
C ASP A 142 -12.91 7.42 -6.59
N ASP A 143 -14.21 7.49 -6.35
CA ASP A 143 -14.89 8.67 -5.81
C ASP A 143 -14.45 9.05 -4.38
N GLY A 144 -13.79 8.16 -3.66
CA GLY A 144 -13.33 8.41 -2.30
C GLY A 144 -12.05 9.24 -2.20
N ILE A 145 -11.22 9.30 -3.24
CA ILE A 145 -9.91 9.98 -3.19
C ILE A 145 -9.76 10.96 -4.33
N SER A 146 -8.86 11.92 -4.17
CA SER A 146 -8.58 12.93 -5.19
C SER A 146 -7.18 12.73 -5.78
N ALA A 147 -7.11 12.66 -7.11
CA ALA A 147 -5.86 12.89 -7.81
C ALA A 147 -5.53 14.39 -7.70
N GLY A 148 -4.34 14.72 -7.19
CA GLY A 148 -3.91 16.10 -7.00
C GLY A 148 -2.56 16.36 -7.64
N ASP A 149 -2.28 17.62 -7.94
CA ASP A 149 -1.02 18.05 -8.57
C ASP A 149 0.17 18.02 -7.60
N ARG A 150 -0.09 17.98 -6.28
CA ARG A 150 0.92 17.95 -5.22
C ARG A 150 0.48 17.04 -4.07
N TYR A 151 1.26 16.01 -3.78
CA TYR A 151 1.02 15.10 -2.66
C TYR A 151 1.77 15.53 -1.40
N LEU A 152 1.22 15.18 -0.23
CA LEU A 152 1.96 15.24 1.02
C LEU A 152 2.77 13.95 1.15
N THR A 153 4.10 14.09 1.12
CA THR A 153 5.06 12.98 0.99
C THR A 153 5.96 12.85 2.21
N ALA A 154 5.48 13.30 3.38
CA ALA A 154 6.16 13.16 4.65
C ALA A 154 5.10 13.19 5.76
N ALA A 155 4.73 12.01 6.24
CA ALA A 155 3.84 11.83 7.39
C ALA A 155 4.66 11.68 8.68
N GLU A 156 4.07 12.10 9.79
CA GLU A 156 4.59 11.81 11.12
C GLU A 156 4.19 10.39 11.57
N PRO A 157 4.95 9.74 12.47
CA PRO A 157 4.49 8.51 13.12
C PRO A 157 3.23 8.75 13.96
N ALA A 158 2.32 7.78 13.99
CA ALA A 158 1.15 7.86 14.84
C ALA A 158 1.52 7.80 16.34
N GLY A 159 0.89 8.67 17.14
CA GLY A 159 1.10 8.73 18.59
C GLY A 159 2.42 9.38 19.04
N SER A 160 3.04 10.18 18.16
CA SER A 160 4.21 11.02 18.45
C SER A 160 3.90 12.18 19.41
#